data_AF-A0A951N8R0-F1
#
_entry.id   AF-A0A951N8R0-F1
#
_cell.length_a   1.000
_cell.length_b   1.000
_cell.length_c   1.000
_cell.angle_alpha   90.00
_cell.angle_beta   90.00
_cell.angle_gamma   90.00
#
_symmetry.space_group_name_H-M   'P 1'
#
loop_
_entity.id
_entity.type
_entity.pdbx_description
1 polymer ?
#
loop_
_entity_poly.entity_id
_entity_poly.type
_entity_poly.pdbx_seq_one_letter_code
_entity_poly.pdbx_strand_id
1 'polypeptide(L)'
;MDDISLLGYPVRLGALQQQRQDEIVREFQLLAMSIPESRTQVPGRLLELVGVLTSQFAAEMVEPQRLREQAAASGVAQVDLSYPVRPGMREAVLAWETMMREVDDYCRRGTLLALAAPAEVVALREWTLGEFLRQLDGAQPARWSGPV
;
A
#
# COMPACT_ATOMS: atom_id res chain seq x y z
N MET A 1 -8.02 10.81 18.22
CA MET A 1 -8.58 10.21 16.99
C MET A 1 -8.31 8.73 17.11
N ASP A 2 -9.37 7.94 17.13
CA ASP A 2 -9.26 6.52 17.48
C ASP A 2 -9.01 5.66 16.23
N ASP A 3 -9.59 6.07 15.10
CA ASP A 3 -9.47 5.39 13.81
C ASP A 3 -9.22 6.39 12.66
N ILE A 4 -8.61 5.90 11.58
CA ILE A 4 -8.53 6.52 10.25
C ILE A 4 -9.61 5.91 9.36
N SER A 5 -10.40 6.74 8.68
CA SER A 5 -11.48 6.30 7.79
C SER A 5 -11.14 6.52 6.33
N LEU A 6 -11.19 5.46 5.51
CA LEU A 6 -11.15 5.58 4.06
C LEU A 6 -12.57 5.48 3.51
N LEU A 7 -13.11 6.60 3.03
CA LEU A 7 -14.50 6.66 2.54
C LEU A 7 -14.57 6.39 1.04
N GLY A 8 -15.46 5.50 0.62
CA GLY A 8 -15.68 5.13 -0.78
C GLY A 8 -14.51 4.38 -1.42
N TYR A 9 -13.78 3.56 -0.66
CA TYR A 9 -12.63 2.81 -1.16
C TYR A 9 -13.04 1.92 -2.35
N PRO A 10 -12.47 2.13 -3.56
CA PRO A 10 -12.84 1.38 -4.75
C PRO A 10 -12.32 -0.05 -4.67
N VAL A 11 -13.24 -1.01 -4.53
CA VAL A 11 -12.93 -2.40 -4.18
C VAL A 11 -12.07 -3.07 -5.25
N ARG A 12 -12.42 -2.89 -6.52
CA ARG A 12 -11.70 -3.50 -7.65
C ARG A 12 -10.28 -2.94 -7.77
N LEU A 13 -10.12 -1.62 -7.68
CA LEU A 13 -8.80 -0.99 -7.71
C LEU A 13 -7.96 -1.38 -6.49
N GLY A 14 -8.58 -1.53 -5.32
CA GLY A 14 -7.92 -2.01 -4.12
C GLY A 14 -7.40 -3.44 -4.23
N ALA A 15 -8.19 -4.35 -4.80
CA ALA A 15 -7.77 -5.71 -5.09
C ALA A 15 -6.60 -5.74 -6.08
N LEU A 16 -6.67 -4.92 -7.15
CA LEU A 16 -5.58 -4.78 -8.10
C LEU A 16 -4.31 -4.22 -7.43
N GLN A 17 -4.45 -3.23 -6.55
CA GLN A 17 -3.31 -2.69 -5.80
C GLN A 17 -2.62 -3.76 -4.95
N GLN A 18 -3.39 -4.59 -4.23
CA GLN A 18 -2.84 -5.68 -3.42
C GLN A 18 -2.11 -6.71 -4.25
N GLN A 19 -2.74 -7.21 -5.31
CA GLN A 19 -2.12 -8.18 -6.22
C GLN A 19 -0.75 -7.68 -6.71
N ARG A 20 -0.67 -6.40 -7.09
CA ARG A 20 0.58 -5.81 -7.54
C ARG A 20 1.62 -5.67 -6.44
N GLN A 21 1.20 -5.34 -5.22
CA GLN A 21 2.11 -5.29 -4.07
C GLN A 21 2.72 -6.68 -3.81
N ASP A 22 1.90 -7.73 -3.88
CA ASP A 22 2.35 -9.12 -3.72
C ASP A 22 3.32 -9.54 -4.82
N GLU A 23 3.02 -9.18 -6.08
CA GLU A 23 3.91 -9.42 -7.23
C GLU A 23 5.26 -8.70 -7.05
N ILE A 24 5.25 -7.44 -6.62
CA ILE A 24 6.48 -6.67 -6.35
C ILE A 24 7.32 -7.36 -5.27
N VAL A 25 6.70 -7.73 -4.13
CA VAL A 25 7.41 -8.38 -3.02
C VAL A 25 8.04 -9.68 -3.48
N ARG A 26 7.29 -10.51 -4.21
CA ARG A 26 7.79 -11.78 -4.76
C ARG A 26 8.97 -11.58 -5.71
N GLU A 27 8.85 -10.67 -6.68
CA GLU A 27 9.93 -10.40 -7.64
C GLU A 27 11.17 -9.84 -6.94
N PHE A 28 10.98 -8.98 -5.93
CA PHE A 28 12.08 -8.42 -5.17
C PHE A 28 12.80 -9.47 -4.31
N GLN A 29 12.09 -10.46 -3.78
CA GLN A 29 12.70 -11.64 -3.15
C GLN A 29 13.60 -12.40 -4.13
N LEU A 30 13.12 -12.65 -5.35
CA LEU A 30 13.91 -13.35 -6.39
C LEU A 30 15.17 -12.55 -6.79
N LEU A 31 15.05 -11.23 -6.93
CA LEU A 31 16.18 -10.35 -7.25
C LEU A 31 17.22 -10.33 -6.12
N ALA A 32 16.77 -10.27 -4.87
CA ALA A 32 17.65 -10.28 -3.70
C ALA A 32 18.50 -11.57 -3.62
N MET A 33 17.97 -12.69 -4.14
CA MET A 33 18.68 -13.97 -4.20
C MET A 33 19.62 -14.10 -5.41
N SER A 34 19.41 -13.33 -6.47
CA SER A 34 20.00 -13.60 -7.80
C SER A 34 21.06 -12.59 -8.26
N ILE A 35 21.21 -11.45 -7.58
CA ILE A 35 22.06 -10.33 -8.03
C ILE A 35 23.08 -9.96 -6.94
N PRO A 36 24.33 -9.56 -7.29
CA PRO A 36 25.30 -9.08 -6.30
C PRO A 36 24.77 -7.95 -5.40
N GLU A 37 25.18 -7.95 -4.13
CA GLU A 37 24.70 -7.04 -3.06
C GLU A 37 24.67 -5.55 -3.43
N SER A 38 25.62 -5.10 -4.26
CA SER A 38 25.68 -3.70 -4.73
C SER A 38 24.46 -3.25 -5.54
N ARG A 39 23.69 -4.16 -6.15
CA ARG A 39 22.49 -3.87 -6.95
C ARG A 39 21.17 -4.23 -6.25
N THR A 40 21.22 -4.85 -5.07
CA THR A 40 20.02 -5.28 -4.32
C THR A 40 19.58 -4.27 -3.26
N GLN A 41 20.14 -3.06 -3.21
CA GLN A 41 19.83 -2.07 -2.17
C GLN A 41 18.33 -1.74 -2.08
N VAL A 42 17.65 -1.55 -3.22
CA VAL A 42 16.20 -1.28 -3.26
C VAL A 42 15.38 -2.54 -2.90
N PRO A 43 15.63 -3.71 -3.52
CA PRO A 43 15.04 -4.97 -3.09
C PRO A 43 15.15 -5.29 -1.60
N GLY A 44 16.35 -5.24 -1.03
CA GLY A 44 16.58 -5.57 0.37
C GLY A 44 15.85 -4.63 1.33
N ARG A 45 15.92 -3.31 1.08
CA ARG A 45 15.25 -2.30 1.92
C ARG A 45 13.72 -2.44 1.88
N LEU A 46 13.13 -2.77 0.73
CA LEU A 46 11.69 -3.03 0.65
C LEU A 46 11.31 -4.22 1.53
N LEU A 47 12.04 -5.33 1.43
CA LEU A 47 11.74 -6.54 2.19
C LEU A 47 11.90 -6.34 3.70
N GLU A 48 12.91 -5.58 4.11
CA GLU A 48 13.09 -5.17 5.50
C GLU A 48 11.91 -4.34 5.99
N LEU A 49 11.49 -3.31 5.23
CA LEU A 49 10.35 -2.48 5.59
C LEU A 49 9.04 -3.28 5.67
N VAL A 50 8.78 -4.17 4.72
CA VAL A 50 7.62 -5.07 4.76
C VAL A 50 7.64 -5.91 6.03
N GLY A 51 8.79 -6.51 6.38
CA GLY A 51 8.93 -7.29 7.61
C GLY A 51 8.61 -6.47 8.87
N VAL A 52 9.14 -5.24 8.95
CA VAL A 52 8.87 -4.31 10.06
C VAL A 52 7.37 -3.99 10.14
N LEU A 53 6.76 -3.55 9.04
CA LEU A 53 5.35 -3.15 9.01
C LEU A 53 4.41 -4.31 9.35
N THR A 54 4.66 -5.50 8.79
CA THR A 54 3.88 -6.70 9.11
C THR A 54 4.01 -7.05 10.60
N SER A 55 5.22 -6.98 11.17
CA SER A 55 5.41 -7.27 12.59
C SER A 55 4.70 -6.29 13.52
N GLN A 56 4.63 -5.01 13.15
CA GLN A 56 4.10 -3.95 14.01
C GLN A 56 2.60 -3.74 13.88
N PHE A 57 2.03 -3.95 12.69
CA PHE A 57 0.65 -3.55 12.39
C PHE A 57 -0.22 -4.69 11.84
N ALA A 58 0.24 -5.94 11.80
CA ALA A 58 -0.55 -7.04 11.23
C ALA A 58 -1.94 -7.18 11.86
N ALA A 59 -2.04 -7.07 13.20
CA ALA A 59 -3.30 -7.22 13.91
C ALA A 59 -4.34 -6.16 13.49
N GLU A 60 -3.88 -4.92 13.31
CA GLU A 60 -4.69 -3.78 12.89
C GLU A 60 -5.16 -3.87 11.44
N MET A 61 -4.46 -4.64 10.60
CA MET A 61 -4.81 -4.82 9.20
C MET A 61 -5.79 -5.97 8.95
N VAL A 62 -6.03 -6.86 9.93
CA VAL A 62 -6.88 -8.06 9.75
C VAL A 62 -8.31 -7.70 9.37
N GLU A 63 -9.00 -6.87 10.17
CA GLU A 63 -10.40 -6.53 9.91
C GLU A 63 -10.59 -5.71 8.62
N PRO A 64 -9.79 -4.66 8.35
CA PRO A 64 -9.85 -3.94 7.08
C PRO A 64 -9.55 -4.83 5.86
N GLN A 65 -8.64 -5.79 6.00
CA GLN A 65 -8.36 -6.77 4.94
C GLN A 65 -9.58 -7.66 4.68
N ARG A 66 -10.13 -8.26 5.74
CA ARG A 66 -11.31 -9.12 5.66
C ARG A 66 -12.48 -8.40 5.00
N LEU A 67 -12.72 -7.12 5.35
CA LEU A 67 -13.80 -6.33 4.78
C LEU A 67 -13.61 -6.05 3.28
N ARG A 68 -12.37 -5.76 2.85
CA ARG A 68 -12.04 -5.59 1.42
C ARG A 68 -12.29 -6.88 0.63
N GLU A 69 -11.85 -8.02 1.16
CA GLU A 69 -12.04 -9.33 0.54
C GLU A 69 -13.53 -9.69 0.42
N GLN A 70 -14.31 -9.44 1.46
CA GLN A 70 -15.75 -9.66 1.44
C GLN A 70 -16.47 -8.76 0.44
N ALA A 71 -16.11 -7.47 0.37
CA ALA A 71 -16.67 -6.55 -0.60
C ALA A 71 -16.36 -7.00 -2.04
N ALA A 72 -15.14 -7.46 -2.29
CA ALA A 72 -14.72 -7.99 -3.58
C ALA A 72 -15.50 -9.26 -3.96
N ALA A 73 -15.62 -10.21 -3.04
CA ALA A 73 -16.38 -11.44 -3.25
C ALA A 73 -17.88 -11.17 -3.50
N SER A 74 -18.42 -10.10 -2.93
CA SER A 74 -19.83 -9.72 -3.05
C SER A 74 -20.12 -8.83 -4.27
N GLY A 75 -19.11 -8.47 -5.07
CA GLY A 75 -19.27 -7.60 -6.24
C GLY A 75 -19.62 -6.15 -5.89
N VAL A 76 -19.34 -5.71 -4.66
CA VAL A 76 -19.57 -4.32 -4.22
C VAL A 76 -18.52 -3.42 -4.86
N ALA A 77 -18.93 -2.30 -5.45
CA ALA A 77 -18.01 -1.39 -6.13
C ALA A 77 -17.13 -0.57 -5.16
N GLN A 78 -17.70 -0.13 -4.03
CA GLN A 78 -17.03 0.70 -3.04
C GLN A 78 -17.39 0.31 -1.62
N VAL A 79 -16.46 0.46 -0.68
CA VAL A 79 -16.67 0.19 0.74
C VAL A 79 -15.99 1.26 1.60
N ASP A 80 -16.56 1.57 2.75
CA ASP A 80 -15.90 2.43 3.75
C ASP A 80 -15.06 1.55 4.68
N LEU A 81 -13.80 1.93 4.93
CA LEU A 81 -12.86 1.17 5.77
C LEU A 81 -12.45 2.01 6.99
N SER A 82 -12.25 1.35 8.13
CA SER A 82 -11.74 1.97 9.36
C SER A 82 -10.46 1.27 9.82
N TYR A 83 -9.41 2.04 10.11
CA TYR A 83 -8.11 1.54 10.55
C TYR A 83 -7.78 2.10 11.94
N PRO A 84 -7.55 1.25 12.95
CA PRO A 84 -7.24 1.73 14.29
C PRO A 84 -5.89 2.46 14.32
N VAL A 85 -5.86 3.62 14.97
CA VAL A 85 -4.64 4.41 15.11
C VAL A 85 -3.72 3.79 16.16
N ARG A 86 -2.43 3.69 15.82
CA ARG A 86 -1.37 3.21 16.72
C ARG A 86 -0.19 4.18 16.78
N PRO A 87 0.55 4.21 17.91
CA PRO A 87 1.85 4.89 17.95
C PRO A 87 2.76 4.40 16.82
N GLY A 88 3.48 5.31 16.17
CA GLY A 88 4.37 4.96 15.05
C GLY A 88 3.69 4.86 13.69
N MET A 89 2.36 4.95 13.61
CA MET A 89 1.64 4.78 12.34
C MET A 89 1.95 5.89 11.33
N ARG A 90 2.21 7.12 11.79
CA ARG A 90 2.60 8.22 10.89
C ARG A 90 3.92 7.94 10.21
N GLU A 91 4.91 7.54 11.00
CA GLU A 91 6.27 7.21 10.55
C GLU A 91 6.23 6.02 9.59
N ALA A 92 5.42 5.01 9.90
CA ALA A 92 5.18 3.86 9.04
C ALA A 92 4.60 4.24 7.67
N VAL A 93 3.58 5.10 7.65
CA VAL A 93 2.94 5.59 6.41
C VAL A 93 3.94 6.38 5.56
N LEU A 94 4.73 7.27 6.17
CA LEU A 94 5.77 8.04 5.46
C LEU A 94 6.88 7.16 4.90
N ALA A 95 7.34 6.17 5.67
CA ALA A 95 8.34 5.22 5.23
C ALA A 95 7.83 4.39 4.05
N TRP A 96 6.58 3.91 4.12
CA TRP A 96 5.95 3.16 3.03
C TRP A 96 5.76 4.01 1.78
N GLU A 97 5.29 5.26 1.91
CA GLU A 97 5.15 6.17 0.77
C GLU A 97 6.49 6.39 0.05
N THR A 98 7.53 6.70 0.83
CA THR A 98 8.88 6.93 0.30
C THR A 98 9.41 5.70 -0.42
N MET A 99 9.27 4.52 0.19
CA MET A 99 9.71 3.26 -0.41
C MET A 99 8.96 2.96 -1.70
N MET A 100 7.64 3.14 -1.75
CA MET A 100 6.86 2.86 -2.96
C MET A 100 7.20 3.81 -4.11
N ARG A 101 7.51 5.08 -3.84
CA ARG A 101 8.02 6.02 -4.86
C ARG A 101 9.37 5.55 -5.42
N GLU A 102 10.26 5.07 -4.56
CA GLU A 102 11.56 4.53 -4.97
C GLU A 102 11.43 3.22 -5.77
N VAL A 103 10.51 2.34 -5.39
CA VAL A 103 10.17 1.13 -6.17
C VAL A 103 9.66 1.49 -7.56
N ASP A 104 8.73 2.45 -7.65
CA ASP A 104 8.20 2.89 -8.96
C ASP A 104 9.34 3.45 -9.84
N ASP A 105 10.23 4.26 -9.26
CA ASP A 105 11.40 4.80 -9.95
C ASP A 105 12.39 3.72 -10.39
N TYR A 106 12.62 2.72 -9.53
CA TYR A 106 13.44 1.56 -9.84
C TYR A 106 12.86 0.78 -11.03
N CYS A 107 11.55 0.50 -11.01
CA CYS A 107 10.83 -0.17 -12.10
C CYS A 107 10.85 0.65 -13.40
N ARG A 108 10.76 1.98 -13.33
CA ARG A 108 10.80 2.88 -14.51
C ARG A 108 12.18 2.98 -15.16
N ARG A 109 13.28 2.88 -14.39
CA ARG A 109 14.65 3.06 -14.88
C ARG A 109 15.27 1.79 -15.50
N GLY A 110 14.71 0.59 -15.31
CA GLY A 110 15.18 -0.64 -15.98
C GLY A 110 14.60 -1.99 -15.50
N THR A 111 14.65 -2.98 -16.41
CA THR A 111 14.42 -4.45 -16.31
C THR A 111 13.04 -4.99 -15.86
N LEU A 112 12.17 -4.23 -15.19
CA LEU A 112 10.83 -4.69 -14.76
C LEU A 112 9.68 -3.77 -15.23
N LEU A 113 9.69 -3.39 -16.51
CA LEU A 113 8.64 -2.56 -17.12
C LEU A 113 7.22 -3.14 -16.96
N ALA A 114 7.10 -4.48 -16.84
CA ALA A 114 5.84 -5.16 -16.59
C ALA A 114 5.22 -4.82 -15.21
N LEU A 115 6.02 -4.33 -14.25
CA LEU A 115 5.57 -4.03 -12.89
C LEU A 115 5.20 -2.55 -12.66
N ALA A 116 5.32 -1.68 -13.66
CA ALA A 116 4.87 -0.29 -13.54
C ALA A 116 3.36 -0.23 -13.26
N ALA A 117 2.98 0.35 -12.11
CA ALA A 117 1.59 0.37 -11.69
C ALA A 117 0.71 1.25 -12.62
N PRO A 118 -0.50 0.81 -12.99
CA PRO A 118 -1.45 1.64 -13.71
C PRO A 118 -1.69 2.95 -12.95
N ALA A 119 -1.93 4.04 -13.67
CA ALA A 119 -2.13 5.36 -13.07
C ALA A 119 -3.22 5.37 -12.00
N GLU A 120 -4.29 4.59 -12.19
CA GLU A 120 -5.40 4.47 -11.24
C GLU A 120 -4.98 3.79 -9.92
N VAL A 121 -4.07 2.82 -9.97
CA VAL A 121 -3.51 2.17 -8.77
C VAL A 121 -2.57 3.12 -8.02
N VAL A 122 -1.76 3.89 -8.75
CA VAL A 122 -0.92 4.93 -8.16
C VAL A 122 -1.80 5.98 -7.47
N ALA A 123 -2.85 6.45 -8.13
CA ALA A 123 -3.78 7.43 -7.59
C ALA A 123 -4.48 6.91 -6.32
N LEU A 124 -4.94 5.65 -6.32
CA LEU A 124 -5.53 5.04 -5.13
C LEU A 124 -4.54 4.97 -3.97
N ARG A 125 -3.28 4.57 -4.23
CA ARG A 125 -2.23 4.49 -3.22
C ARG A 125 -1.92 5.88 -2.64
N GLU A 126 -1.75 6.88 -3.50
CA GLU A 126 -1.47 8.25 -3.07
C GLU A 126 -2.62 8.85 -2.26
N TRP A 127 -3.88 8.63 -2.67
CA TRP A 127 -5.03 9.03 -1.87
C TRP A 127 -5.10 8.30 -0.54
N THR A 128 -4.86 6.99 -0.52
CA THR A 128 -4.90 6.19 0.72
C THR A 128 -3.87 6.70 1.73
N LEU A 129 -2.61 6.85 1.32
CA LEU A 129 -1.53 7.32 2.21
C LEU A 129 -1.74 8.79 2.59
N GLY A 130 -2.22 9.62 1.66
CA GLY A 130 -2.57 11.01 1.93
C GLY A 130 -3.69 11.15 2.96
N GLU A 131 -4.74 10.31 2.90
CA GLU A 131 -5.81 10.30 3.88
C GLU A 131 -5.33 9.87 5.27
N PHE A 132 -4.46 8.85 5.35
CA PHE A 132 -3.82 8.48 6.61
C PHE A 132 -3.09 9.68 7.24
N LEU A 133 -2.20 10.33 6.49
CA LEU A 133 -1.41 11.46 7.00
C LEU A 133 -2.28 12.65 7.39
N ARG A 134 -3.25 13.01 6.53
CA ARG A 134 -4.19 14.11 6.78
C ARG A 134 -5.00 13.89 8.05
N GLN A 135 -5.57 12.70 8.22
CA GLN A 135 -6.40 12.40 9.39
C GLN A 135 -5.54 12.29 10.65
N LEU A 136 -4.33 11.72 10.56
CA LEU A 136 -3.37 11.72 11.68
C LEU A 136 -3.00 13.15 12.13
N ASP A 137 -3.04 14.13 11.21
CA ASP A 137 -2.87 15.56 11.49
C ASP A 137 -4.18 16.27 11.92
N GLY A 138 -5.27 15.52 12.11
CA GLY A 138 -6.55 16.02 12.62
C GLY A 138 -7.55 16.48 11.56
N ALA A 139 -7.26 16.28 10.27
CA ALA A 139 -8.20 16.60 9.21
C ALA A 139 -9.40 15.64 9.18
N GLN A 140 -10.52 16.11 8.63
CA GLN A 140 -11.70 15.27 8.38
C GLN A 140 -11.48 14.34 7.17
N PRO A 141 -12.04 13.12 7.18
CA PRO A 141 -11.90 12.16 6.10
C PRO A 141 -12.51 12.69 4.80
N ALA A 142 -11.79 12.52 3.70
CA ALA A 142 -12.29 12.80 2.35
C ALA A 142 -12.61 11.51 1.61
N ARG A 143 -13.72 11.50 0.88
CA ARG A 143 -14.12 10.37 0.04
C ARG A 143 -13.25 10.27 -1.22
N TRP A 144 -12.97 9.04 -1.65
CA TRP A 144 -12.36 8.78 -2.95
C TRP A 144 -13.20 9.37 -4.08
N SER A 145 -12.58 10.20 -4.91
CA SER A 145 -13.24 10.90 -6.04
C SER A 145 -12.79 10.41 -7.41
N GLY A 146 -12.00 9.34 -7.47
CA GLY A 146 -11.51 8.75 -8.72
C GLY A 146 -12.41 7.63 -9.26
N PRO A 147 -11.94 6.85 -10.26
CA PRO A 147 -12.69 5.74 -10.85
C PRO A 147 -12.94 4.59 -9.85
N VAL A 148 -13.94 3.76 -10.14
CA VAL A 148 -14.38 2.61 -9.34
C VAL A 148 -14.24 1.28 -10.07
#